data_AF-A0A8K0Y099-F1
#
_entry.id   AF-A0A8K0Y099-F1
#
_cell.length_a   1.000
_cell.length_b   1.000
_cell.length_c   1.000
_cell.angle_alpha   90.00
_cell.angle_beta   90.00
_cell.angle_gamma   90.00
#
_symmetry.space_group_name_H-M   'P 1'
#
loop_
_entity.id
_entity.type
_entity.pdbx_description
1 polymer ?
#
loop_
_entity_poly.entity_id
_entity_poly.type
_entity_poly.pdbx_seq_one_letter_code
_entity_poly.pdbx_strand_id
1 'polypeptide(L)'
;MPVPPAHGFGVSLLKQGLVSAQTLVLALTLQRRHGGRLADILLAQGLIAPDLLHMAMSRYWSLPLIDADRHPPDPGLVERLGPVDCLREGLLPIRSNGQVTLVATARPEDFARHHPWLTARLGPVMAALMPADQIETALRVGFGARLARRAEERVPAAESCRNWRSGPMALRAGLVLAVLAMAVWLAPLSLGLALVIWASVTLLLTTLLRLAALIAALRPAPSAPPPVPILRLPMVSVMVALHREDDIAPRLIRRLERIDYPRDLLDVLLVVEEKDSATRAALAGSGLPQWMRVVVVPDGVLKTKPRALNYALDLCRGSIIGVYDAEDAPEPAQIHKVVTRFHQRGPEVACLQGVLDFYNSRTNWLSRCFTLEYATWFRIILPGLARLGLVIPLGGTTLFFRRAALEGLGGWDAHNVTEDADLGVRLARHGYRTELLDTVTGEEANCRTLPWIRQRSRWLKGYMVTWMVHMRDPALLWRQLGAWRFAGFQILFLCTLSQFLLAPLLWSFWIIAFGMDHPLANIMPGGSMGWLLLFFLATEVIGMLVNLEGLRRIGYRISPFWVPSLHFYFPLAALASYKALWELVLRPFYWDKTSHGHFDPK
;
A
#
# COMPACT_ATOMS: atom_id res chain seq x y z
N MET A 1 6.41 32.88 29.30
CA MET A 1 6.54 34.16 28.55
C MET A 1 5.48 34.19 27.46
N PRO A 2 4.90 35.34 27.12
CA PRO A 2 3.98 35.44 25.98
C PRO A 2 4.74 35.10 24.69
N VAL A 3 4.29 34.06 24.00
CA VAL A 3 4.83 33.65 22.70
C VAL A 3 4.51 34.77 21.72
N PRO A 4 5.49 35.38 21.02
CA PRO A 4 5.22 36.42 20.04
C PRO A 4 4.27 35.89 18.95
N PRO A 5 3.30 36.70 18.49
CA PRO A 5 2.29 36.23 17.54
C PRO A 5 2.95 35.72 16.26
N ALA A 6 2.51 34.57 15.73
CA ALA A 6 3.10 33.95 14.54
C ALA A 6 3.16 34.90 13.32
N HIS A 7 2.26 35.89 13.25
CA HIS A 7 2.22 36.89 12.18
C HIS A 7 3.45 37.82 12.11
N GLY A 8 4.17 38.03 13.22
CA GLY A 8 5.37 38.88 13.23
C GLY A 8 6.63 38.20 12.69
N PHE A 9 6.62 36.87 12.51
CA PHE A 9 7.81 36.11 12.12
C PHE A 9 8.29 36.48 10.71
N GLY A 10 7.38 36.61 9.75
CA GLY A 10 7.72 37.02 8.38
C GLY A 10 8.39 38.40 8.31
N VAL A 11 7.89 39.36 9.10
CA VAL A 11 8.49 40.70 9.21
C VAL A 11 9.89 40.63 9.80
N SER A 12 10.09 39.77 10.80
CA SER A 12 11.41 39.52 11.39
C SER A 12 12.39 38.96 10.36
N LEU A 13 11.98 37.99 9.53
CA LEU A 13 12.81 37.44 8.46
C LEU A 13 13.21 38.52 7.43
N LEU A 14 12.27 39.39 7.05
CA LEU A 14 12.53 40.50 6.12
C LEU A 14 13.51 41.52 6.72
N LYS A 15 13.31 41.92 7.99
CA LYS A 15 14.20 42.86 8.69
C LYS A 15 15.63 42.33 8.83
N GLN A 16 15.78 41.01 8.97
CA GLN A 16 17.07 40.34 9.05
C GLN A 16 17.72 40.11 7.66
N GLY A 17 17.05 40.50 6.57
CA GLY A 17 17.55 40.29 5.21
C GLY A 17 17.59 38.82 4.77
N LEU A 18 16.91 37.93 5.50
CA LEU A 18 16.92 36.48 5.22
C LEU A 18 15.96 36.10 4.09
N VAL A 19 14.96 36.94 3.80
CA VAL A 19 14.03 36.80 2.68
C VAL A 19 13.77 38.16 2.05
N SER A 20 13.56 38.20 0.73
CA SER A 20 13.17 39.42 0.03
C SER A 20 11.70 39.77 0.28
N ALA A 21 11.31 41.03 0.04
CA ALA A 21 9.90 41.44 0.11
C ALA A 21 9.02 40.64 -0.86
N GLN A 22 9.51 40.39 -2.08
CA GLN A 22 8.79 39.59 -3.09
C GLN A 22 8.60 38.15 -2.62
N THR A 23 9.65 37.54 -2.08
CA THR A 23 9.64 36.19 -1.49
C THR A 23 8.62 36.09 -0.35
N LEU A 24 8.61 37.07 0.55
CA LEU A 24 7.68 37.08 1.67
C LEU A 24 6.23 37.26 1.21
N VAL A 25 5.96 38.14 0.24
CA VAL A 25 4.62 38.32 -0.34
C VAL A 25 4.11 37.03 -0.99
N LEU A 26 4.98 36.32 -1.73
CA LEU A 26 4.64 35.01 -2.31
C LEU A 26 4.28 34.00 -1.20
N ALA A 27 5.14 33.86 -0.18
CA ALA A 27 4.92 32.91 0.90
C ALA A 27 3.66 33.21 1.72
N LEU A 28 3.38 34.49 2.01
CA LEU A 28 2.15 34.92 2.68
C LEU A 28 0.90 34.70 1.81
N THR A 29 1.01 34.87 0.49
CA THR A 29 -0.08 34.58 -0.45
C THR A 29 -0.42 33.09 -0.45
N LEU A 30 0.61 32.23 -0.50
CA LEU A 30 0.45 30.78 -0.36
C LEU A 30 -0.14 30.43 1.01
N GLN A 31 0.36 31.01 2.09
CA GLN A 31 -0.16 30.77 3.44
C GLN A 31 -1.64 31.15 3.57
N ARG A 32 -2.06 32.27 2.95
CA ARG A 32 -3.46 32.69 2.94
C ARG A 32 -4.35 31.73 2.15
N ARG A 33 -3.84 31.20 1.03
CA ARG A 33 -4.58 30.29 0.13
C ARG A 33 -4.66 28.87 0.66
N HIS A 34 -3.54 28.33 1.14
CA HIS A 34 -3.37 26.93 1.51
C HIS A 34 -3.50 26.71 3.03
N GLY A 35 -3.30 27.75 3.84
CA GLY A 35 -3.11 27.62 5.28
C GLY A 35 -1.67 27.20 5.62
N GLY A 36 -1.48 26.62 6.80
CA GLY A 36 -0.18 26.10 7.22
C GLY A 36 0.77 27.16 7.83
N ARG A 37 1.98 26.70 8.15
CA ARG A 37 3.01 27.51 8.81
C ARG A 37 3.88 28.19 7.76
N LEU A 38 4.22 29.46 7.99
CA LEU A 38 5.07 30.22 7.08
C LEU A 38 6.45 29.57 6.91
N ALA A 39 7.00 29.02 8.00
CA ALA A 39 8.26 28.28 8.00
C ALA A 39 8.23 27.07 7.04
N ASP A 40 7.17 26.24 7.13
CA ASP A 40 7.01 25.07 6.27
C ASP A 40 6.89 25.47 4.79
N ILE A 41 6.18 26.56 4.47
CA ILE A 41 6.03 27.07 3.09
C ILE A 41 7.37 27.56 2.54
N LEU A 42 8.12 28.35 3.33
CA LEU A 42 9.41 28.87 2.90
C LEU A 42 10.41 27.74 2.62
N LEU A 43 10.43 26.69 3.45
CA LEU A 43 11.25 25.50 3.22
C LEU A 43 10.80 24.74 1.97
N ALA A 44 9.52 24.40 1.86
CA ALA A 44 9.00 23.59 0.76
C ALA A 44 9.20 24.23 -0.62
N GLN A 45 9.21 25.57 -0.68
CA GLN A 45 9.46 26.34 -1.89
C GLN A 45 10.96 26.64 -2.14
N GLY A 46 11.85 26.21 -1.25
CA GLY A 46 13.30 26.46 -1.36
C GLY A 46 13.68 27.93 -1.20
N LEU A 47 12.86 28.72 -0.50
CA LEU A 47 12.99 30.18 -0.38
C LEU A 47 13.91 30.61 0.77
N ILE A 48 14.24 29.70 1.69
CA ILE A 48 15.19 29.92 2.79
C ILE A 48 15.93 28.61 3.09
N ALA A 49 17.21 28.71 3.45
CA ALA A 49 17.97 27.54 3.90
C ALA A 49 17.51 27.10 5.31
N PRO A 50 17.46 25.78 5.62
CA PRO A 50 17.03 25.28 6.92
C PRO A 50 17.78 25.89 8.10
N ASP A 51 19.11 25.99 8.04
CA ASP A 51 19.93 26.52 9.14
C ASP A 51 19.63 28.01 9.43
N LEU A 52 19.47 28.80 8.35
CA LEU A 52 19.10 30.21 8.47
C LEU A 52 17.72 30.37 9.10
N LEU A 53 16.77 29.51 8.71
CA LEU A 53 15.44 29.51 9.28
C LEU A 53 15.47 29.17 10.78
N HIS A 54 16.13 28.07 11.18
CA HIS A 54 16.21 27.68 12.60
C HIS A 54 16.88 28.76 13.46
N MET A 55 17.96 29.39 12.98
CA MET A 55 18.58 30.53 13.66
C MET A 55 17.62 31.72 13.80
N ALA A 56 16.86 32.03 12.75
CA ALA A 56 15.87 33.10 12.80
C ALA A 56 14.71 32.78 13.77
N MET A 57 14.26 31.53 13.80
CA MET A 57 13.24 31.05 14.74
C MET A 57 13.75 31.17 16.19
N SER A 58 14.97 30.71 16.47
CA SER A 58 15.59 30.83 17.79
C SER A 58 15.60 32.28 18.30
N ARG A 59 16.00 33.24 17.46
CA ARG A 59 15.96 34.67 17.79
C ARG A 59 14.54 35.21 17.97
N TYR A 60 13.61 34.86 17.08
CA TYR A 60 12.26 35.40 17.11
C TYR A 60 11.47 34.92 18.34
N TRP A 61 11.50 33.62 18.63
CA TRP A 61 10.80 33.05 19.78
C TRP A 61 11.60 33.13 21.09
N SER A 62 12.83 33.66 21.04
CA SER A 62 13.76 33.71 22.18
C SER A 62 13.97 32.33 22.83
N LEU A 63 14.08 31.31 22.00
CA LEU A 63 14.29 29.92 22.41
C LEU A 63 15.75 29.52 22.12
N PRO A 64 16.44 28.84 23.04
CA PRO A 64 17.76 28.31 22.76
C PRO A 64 17.66 27.25 21.65
N LEU A 65 18.46 27.42 20.60
CA LEU A 65 18.69 26.38 19.61
C LEU A 65 19.64 25.36 20.23
N ILE A 66 19.16 24.14 20.45
CA ILE A 66 19.92 23.05 21.06
C ILE A 66 20.07 21.90 20.07
N ASP A 67 21.14 21.14 20.28
CA ASP A 67 21.49 19.97 19.48
C ASP A 67 21.35 18.68 20.30
N ALA A 68 20.83 17.64 19.66
CA ALA A 68 20.55 16.35 20.28
C ALA A 68 21.82 15.62 20.79
N ASP A 69 22.98 15.81 20.17
CA ASP A 69 24.23 15.15 20.58
C ASP A 69 24.76 15.74 21.89
N ARG A 70 24.58 17.05 22.09
CA ARG A 70 24.99 17.75 23.32
C ARG A 70 23.95 17.68 24.43
N HIS A 71 22.68 17.53 24.05
CA HIS A 71 21.54 17.50 24.96
C HIS A 71 20.69 16.26 24.67
N PRO A 72 21.18 15.06 25.02
CA PRO A 72 20.43 13.83 24.77
C PRO A 72 19.11 13.83 25.54
N PRO A 73 18.09 13.12 25.04
CA PRO A 73 16.80 13.03 25.72
C PRO A 73 16.91 12.25 27.03
N ASP A 74 16.15 12.66 28.04
CA ASP A 74 15.94 11.88 29.26
C ASP A 74 14.97 10.73 28.97
N PRO A 75 15.42 9.46 29.10
CA PRO A 75 14.57 8.35 28.71
C PRO A 75 13.29 8.24 29.55
N GLY A 76 13.35 8.57 30.85
CA GLY A 76 12.20 8.51 31.74
C GLY A 76 11.14 9.56 31.40
N LEU A 77 11.55 10.75 30.95
CA LEU A 77 10.63 11.79 30.53
C LEU A 77 9.97 11.46 29.18
N VAL A 78 10.73 10.93 28.23
CA VAL A 78 10.17 10.45 26.95
C VAL A 78 9.17 9.32 27.18
N GLU A 79 9.46 8.41 28.11
CA GLU A 79 8.55 7.32 28.49
C GLU A 79 7.22 7.82 29.07
N ARG A 80 7.25 8.87 29.89
CA ARG A 80 6.04 9.50 30.46
C ARG A 80 5.14 10.16 29.42
N LEU A 81 5.73 10.78 28.39
CA LEU A 81 4.97 11.32 27.25
C LEU A 81 4.52 10.22 26.30
N GLY A 82 5.35 9.20 26.10
CA GLY A 82 5.19 8.19 25.07
C GLY A 82 6.08 8.51 23.85
N PRO A 83 7.04 7.64 23.47
CA PRO A 83 7.98 7.94 22.38
C PRO A 83 7.29 8.12 21.02
N VAL A 84 6.12 7.52 20.83
CA VAL A 84 5.32 7.66 19.60
C VAL A 84 4.66 9.03 19.52
N ASP A 85 4.12 9.50 20.65
CA ASP A 85 3.48 10.82 20.71
C ASP A 85 4.55 11.91 20.55
N CYS A 86 5.73 11.71 21.15
CA CYS A 86 6.93 12.52 20.90
C CYS A 86 7.29 12.57 19.41
N LEU A 87 7.33 11.41 18.74
CA LEU A 87 7.67 11.31 17.31
C LEU A 87 6.64 12.02 16.43
N ARG A 88 5.34 11.81 16.72
CA ARG A 88 4.22 12.37 15.95
C ARG A 88 4.13 13.89 16.09
N GLU A 89 4.31 14.39 17.31
CA GLU A 89 4.18 15.83 17.60
C GLU A 89 5.49 16.60 17.39
N GLY A 90 6.62 15.91 17.18
CA GLY A 90 7.93 16.54 17.02
C GLY A 90 8.41 17.18 18.32
N LEU A 91 8.32 16.43 19.43
CA LEU A 91 8.66 16.86 20.78
C LEU A 91 9.69 15.92 21.39
N LEU A 92 10.66 16.47 22.12
CA LEU A 92 11.72 15.70 22.76
C LEU A 92 12.00 16.22 24.17
N PRO A 93 11.52 15.55 25.23
CA PRO A 93 11.93 15.85 26.60
C PRO A 93 13.43 15.66 26.79
N ILE A 94 14.11 16.71 27.23
CA ILE A 94 15.57 16.73 27.35
C ILE A 94 16.00 16.44 28.79
N ARG A 95 15.52 17.23 29.75
CA ARG A 95 15.88 17.11 31.17
C ARG A 95 14.87 17.80 32.06
N SER A 96 14.80 17.39 33.32
CA SER A 96 14.04 18.08 34.37
C SER A 96 14.98 18.47 35.52
N ASN A 97 14.81 19.67 36.06
CA ASN A 97 15.54 20.12 37.27
C ASN A 97 14.67 20.06 38.53
N GLY A 98 13.54 19.34 38.49
CA GLY A 98 12.57 19.23 39.58
C GLY A 98 11.55 20.38 39.65
N GLN A 99 11.82 21.53 39.05
CA GLN A 99 10.87 22.64 38.96
C GLN A 99 10.32 22.84 37.55
N VAL A 100 11.15 22.63 36.53
CA VAL A 100 10.81 22.77 35.12
C VAL A 100 11.43 21.64 34.31
N THR A 101 10.67 21.15 33.33
CA THR A 101 11.12 20.20 32.32
C THR A 101 11.38 20.92 31.00
N LEU A 102 12.60 20.79 30.48
CA LEU A 102 12.97 21.32 29.17
C LEU A 102 12.51 20.34 28.09
N VAL A 103 11.72 20.83 27.13
CA VAL A 103 11.19 20.05 26.00
C VAL A 103 11.62 20.72 24.70
N ALA A 104 12.40 20.01 23.89
CA ALA A 104 12.74 20.42 22.54
C ALA A 104 11.52 20.29 21.61
N THR A 105 11.37 21.24 20.70
CA THR A 105 10.37 21.22 19.63
C THR A 105 10.95 21.77 18.34
N ALA A 106 10.52 21.22 17.21
CA ALA A 106 10.79 21.80 15.89
C ALA A 106 9.77 22.89 15.50
N ARG A 107 8.69 23.04 16.26
CA ARG A 107 7.52 23.85 15.92
C ARG A 107 7.12 24.74 17.11
N PRO A 108 7.92 25.78 17.42
CA PRO A 108 7.67 26.66 18.56
C PRO A 108 6.30 27.34 18.52
N GLU A 109 5.73 27.59 17.33
CA GLU A 109 4.40 28.15 17.15
C GLU A 109 3.27 27.26 17.70
N ASP A 110 3.46 25.93 17.74
CA ASP A 110 2.47 24.99 18.26
C ASP A 110 2.71 24.62 19.73
N PHE A 111 3.85 25.03 20.29
CA PHE A 111 4.23 24.62 21.64
C PHE A 111 3.19 25.02 22.69
N ALA A 112 2.53 26.18 22.50
CA ALA A 112 1.43 26.64 23.36
C ALA A 112 0.24 25.67 23.36
N ARG A 113 -0.09 25.04 22.22
CA ARG A 113 -1.15 24.03 22.11
C ARG A 113 -0.78 22.75 22.88
N HIS A 114 0.49 22.38 22.89
CA HIS A 114 0.99 21.21 23.60
C HIS A 114 1.18 21.46 25.10
N HIS A 115 1.27 22.73 25.53
CA HIS A 115 1.59 23.10 26.91
C HIS A 115 0.69 22.42 27.95
N PRO A 116 -0.66 22.39 27.86
CA PRO A 116 -1.49 21.73 28.88
C PRO A 116 -1.20 20.23 29.00
N TRP A 117 -1.02 19.55 27.85
CA TRP A 117 -0.70 18.13 27.80
C TRP A 117 0.69 17.83 28.36
N LEU A 118 1.69 18.62 27.96
CA LEU A 118 3.06 18.54 28.47
C LEU A 118 3.08 18.76 29.99
N THR A 119 2.39 19.79 30.49
CA THR A 119 2.35 20.10 31.92
C THR A 119 1.68 19.00 32.74
N ALA A 120 0.58 18.44 32.25
CA ALA A 120 -0.11 17.34 32.91
C ALA A 120 0.78 16.09 33.04
N ARG A 121 1.66 15.84 32.07
CA ARG A 121 2.52 14.64 32.04
C ARG A 121 3.89 14.83 32.66
N LEU A 122 4.47 16.02 32.60
CA LEU A 122 5.88 16.31 32.94
C LEU A 122 6.07 17.37 34.03
N GLY A 123 4.99 17.97 34.55
CA GLY A 123 5.06 19.17 35.39
C GLY A 123 5.36 20.43 34.57
N PRO A 124 5.70 21.56 35.19
CA PRO A 124 5.97 22.81 34.47
C PRO A 124 7.00 22.61 33.35
N VAL A 125 6.76 23.16 32.16
CA VAL A 125 7.62 22.93 30.98
C VAL A 125 8.15 24.23 30.38
N MET A 126 9.34 24.15 29.79
CA MET A 126 9.93 25.19 28.95
C MET A 126 10.32 24.62 27.60
N ALA A 127 10.18 25.43 26.54
CA ALA A 127 10.54 25.03 25.19
C ALA A 127 12.03 25.28 24.91
N ALA A 128 12.61 24.44 24.07
CA ALA A 128 13.84 24.72 23.33
C ALA A 128 13.61 24.42 21.85
N LEU A 129 14.35 25.07 20.95
CA LEU A 129 14.27 24.80 19.52
C LEU A 129 15.25 23.68 19.16
N MET A 130 14.78 22.66 18.46
CA MET A 130 15.61 21.60 17.90
C MET A 130 15.04 21.20 16.52
N PRO A 131 15.88 21.05 15.48
CA PRO A 131 15.43 20.59 14.17
C PRO A 131 14.67 19.25 14.23
N ALA A 132 13.68 19.09 13.35
CA ALA A 132 12.81 17.91 13.35
C ALA A 132 13.57 16.60 13.09
N ASP A 133 14.54 16.62 12.18
CA ASP A 133 15.41 15.50 11.85
C ASP A 133 16.29 15.06 13.03
N GLN A 134 16.73 16.01 13.86
CA GLN A 134 17.45 15.70 15.11
C GLN A 134 16.53 15.06 16.15
N ILE A 135 15.30 15.58 16.32
CA ILE A 135 14.31 14.97 17.23
C ILE A 135 13.98 13.54 16.78
N GLU A 136 13.70 13.34 15.49
CA GLU A 136 13.43 12.04 14.89
C GLU A 136 14.61 11.08 15.10
N THR A 137 15.85 11.55 14.87
CA THR A 137 17.07 10.76 15.08
C THR A 137 17.27 10.38 16.54
N ALA A 138 17.11 11.32 17.47
CA ALA A 138 17.25 11.07 18.90
C ALA A 138 16.23 10.03 19.41
N LEU A 139 14.97 10.14 18.99
CA LEU A 139 13.92 9.17 19.33
C LEU A 139 14.21 7.80 18.71
N ARG A 140 14.68 7.76 17.46
CA ARG A 140 15.02 6.51 16.78
C ARG A 140 16.19 5.79 17.47
N VAL A 141 17.24 6.51 17.87
CA VAL A 141 18.41 5.95 18.57
C VAL A 141 18.03 5.49 19.98
N GLY A 142 17.30 6.31 20.75
CA GLY A 142 16.94 5.98 22.14
C GLY A 142 15.81 4.97 22.28
N PHE A 143 14.84 4.96 21.36
CA PHE A 143 13.57 4.21 21.48
C PHE A 143 13.26 3.32 20.27
N GLY A 144 14.25 3.08 19.39
CA GLY A 144 14.08 2.34 18.15
C GLY A 144 13.40 0.99 18.31
N ALA A 145 13.78 0.19 19.32
CA ALA A 145 13.17 -1.12 19.57
C ALA A 145 11.67 -1.05 19.88
N ARG A 146 11.23 -0.02 20.62
CA ARG A 146 9.81 0.18 20.97
C ARG A 146 9.01 0.68 19.77
N LEU A 147 9.59 1.62 19.01
CA LEU A 147 8.98 2.13 17.79
C LEU A 147 8.86 1.03 16.72
N ALA A 148 9.89 0.20 16.57
CA ALA A 148 9.87 -0.97 15.68
C ALA A 148 8.79 -1.98 16.10
N ARG A 149 8.71 -2.33 17.38
CA ARG A 149 7.67 -3.25 17.89
C ARG A 149 6.27 -2.73 17.60
N ARG A 150 6.01 -1.44 17.84
CA ARG A 150 4.71 -0.84 17.49
C ARG A 150 4.40 -0.93 16.01
N ALA A 151 5.38 -0.67 15.15
CA ALA A 151 5.20 -0.78 13.70
C ALA A 151 4.91 -2.22 13.26
N GLU A 152 5.47 -3.22 13.96
CA GLU A 152 5.23 -4.64 13.73
C GLU A 152 3.86 -5.11 14.27
N GLU A 153 3.39 -4.50 15.36
CA GLU A 153 2.23 -4.98 16.14
C GLU A 153 0.96 -4.11 15.98
N ARG A 154 0.96 -3.17 15.05
CA ARG A 154 -0.05 -2.10 14.93
C ARG A 154 -1.50 -2.60 14.70
N VAL A 155 -1.67 -3.67 13.91
CA VAL A 155 -2.98 -4.28 13.63
C VAL A 155 -3.46 -5.13 14.82
N PRO A 156 -4.77 -5.19 15.15
CA PRO A 156 -5.24 -6.09 16.20
C PRO A 156 -4.91 -7.57 15.91
N ALA A 157 -4.52 -8.33 16.94
CA ALA A 157 -4.08 -9.73 16.78
C ALA A 157 -5.11 -10.65 16.10
N ALA A 158 -6.42 -10.37 16.27
CA ALA A 158 -7.50 -11.12 15.64
C ALA A 158 -7.51 -10.99 14.11
N GLU A 159 -7.08 -9.84 13.58
CA GLU A 159 -7.03 -9.54 12.14
C GLU A 159 -5.60 -9.56 11.59
N SER A 160 -4.63 -10.02 12.38
CA SER A 160 -3.22 -10.14 11.97
C SER A 160 -2.80 -11.60 11.87
N CYS A 161 -1.90 -11.86 10.94
CA CYS A 161 -1.28 -13.17 10.76
C CYS A 161 -0.06 -13.38 11.70
N ARG A 162 0.29 -12.42 12.57
CA ARG A 162 1.48 -12.49 13.45
C ARG A 162 1.58 -13.71 14.35
N ASN A 163 0.45 -14.22 14.82
CA ASN A 163 0.41 -15.36 15.74
C ASN A 163 0.52 -16.71 15.02
N TRP A 164 0.80 -16.70 13.71
CA TRP A 164 0.93 -17.92 12.93
C TRP A 164 2.19 -18.67 13.30
N ARG A 165 2.00 -19.93 13.73
CA ARG A 165 3.10 -20.86 14.04
C ARG A 165 3.18 -21.91 12.94
N SER A 166 4.39 -22.11 12.39
CA SER A 166 4.64 -23.09 11.33
C SER A 166 4.40 -24.54 11.79
N GLY A 167 4.69 -24.88 13.04
CA GLY A 167 4.54 -26.25 13.58
C GLY A 167 3.12 -26.83 13.47
N PRO A 168 2.10 -26.23 14.10
CA PRO A 168 0.71 -26.69 13.98
C PRO A 168 0.19 -26.70 12.54
N MET A 169 0.67 -25.77 11.71
CA MET A 169 0.29 -25.72 10.30
C MET A 169 0.88 -26.89 9.50
N ALA A 170 2.17 -27.20 9.69
CA ALA A 170 2.82 -28.33 9.05
C ALA A 170 2.15 -29.65 9.43
N LEU A 171 1.73 -29.80 10.69
CA LEU A 171 0.97 -30.98 11.14
C LEU A 171 -0.38 -31.09 10.42
N ARG A 172 -1.15 -30.00 10.35
CA ARG A 172 -2.45 -29.97 9.64
C ARG A 172 -2.27 -30.25 8.15
N ALA A 173 -1.27 -29.63 7.52
CA ALA A 173 -0.95 -29.87 6.12
C ALA A 173 -0.54 -31.33 5.87
N GLY A 174 0.31 -31.90 6.73
CA GLY A 174 0.71 -33.31 6.67
C GLY A 174 -0.48 -34.26 6.80
N LEU A 175 -1.42 -33.98 7.72
CA LEU A 175 -2.65 -34.75 7.87
C LEU A 175 -3.53 -34.67 6.61
N VAL A 176 -3.72 -33.47 6.05
CA VAL A 176 -4.49 -33.31 4.80
C VAL A 176 -3.82 -34.07 3.65
N LEU A 177 -2.50 -33.99 3.52
CA LEU A 177 -1.76 -34.72 2.49
C LEU A 177 -1.86 -36.24 2.69
N ALA A 178 -1.81 -36.74 3.92
CA ALA A 178 -1.98 -38.16 4.22
C ALA A 178 -3.40 -38.65 3.86
N VAL A 179 -4.43 -37.87 4.18
CA VAL A 179 -5.82 -38.18 3.80
C VAL A 179 -5.99 -38.17 2.28
N LEU A 180 -5.42 -37.18 1.59
CA LEU A 180 -5.45 -37.12 0.13
C LEU A 180 -4.70 -38.29 -0.50
N ALA A 181 -3.52 -38.66 -0.01
CA ALA A 181 -2.76 -39.80 -0.49
C ALA A 181 -3.52 -41.12 -0.29
N MET A 182 -4.16 -41.29 0.88
CA MET A 182 -5.04 -42.43 1.14
C MET A 182 -6.23 -42.46 0.19
N ALA A 183 -6.88 -41.31 -0.07
CA ALA A 183 -8.00 -41.22 -1.00
C ALA A 183 -7.58 -41.51 -2.47
N VAL A 184 -6.38 -41.08 -2.88
CA VAL A 184 -5.80 -41.44 -4.18
C VAL A 184 -5.58 -42.95 -4.28
N TRP A 185 -5.12 -43.60 -3.21
CA TRP A 185 -4.88 -45.04 -3.20
C TRP A 185 -6.18 -45.87 -3.20
N LEU A 186 -7.18 -45.45 -2.41
CA LEU A 186 -8.44 -46.19 -2.25
C LEU A 186 -9.46 -45.94 -3.36
N ALA A 187 -9.59 -44.70 -3.84
CA ALA A 187 -10.66 -44.30 -4.75
C ALA A 187 -10.23 -43.17 -5.71
N PRO A 188 -9.22 -43.41 -6.58
CA PRO A 188 -8.62 -42.37 -7.42
C PRO A 188 -9.62 -41.70 -8.36
N LEU A 189 -10.52 -42.48 -8.98
CA LEU A 189 -11.53 -41.94 -9.89
C LEU A 189 -12.60 -41.11 -9.16
N SER A 190 -13.04 -41.54 -7.98
CA SER A 190 -14.02 -40.79 -7.17
C SER A 190 -13.44 -39.48 -6.63
N LEU A 191 -12.18 -39.50 -6.16
CA LEU A 191 -11.47 -38.29 -5.77
C LEU A 191 -11.27 -37.35 -6.97
N GLY A 192 -10.84 -37.90 -8.11
CA GLY A 192 -10.68 -37.14 -9.35
C GLY A 192 -11.98 -36.46 -9.78
N LEU A 193 -13.10 -37.19 -9.75
CA LEU A 193 -14.42 -36.63 -10.05
C LEU A 193 -14.83 -35.54 -9.05
N ALA A 194 -14.62 -35.75 -7.75
CA ALA A 194 -14.93 -34.75 -6.73
C ALA A 194 -14.12 -33.45 -6.93
N LEU A 195 -12.82 -33.58 -7.24
CA LEU A 195 -11.96 -32.44 -7.54
C LEU A 195 -12.37 -31.73 -8.84
N VAL A 196 -12.77 -32.47 -9.88
CA VAL A 196 -13.30 -31.88 -11.12
C VAL A 196 -14.61 -31.14 -10.87
N ILE A 197 -15.52 -31.70 -10.08
CA ILE A 197 -16.78 -31.02 -9.71
C ILE A 197 -16.46 -29.73 -8.97
N TRP A 198 -15.58 -29.77 -7.96
CA TRP A 198 -15.16 -28.58 -7.23
C TRP A 198 -14.48 -27.53 -8.13
N ALA A 199 -13.57 -27.96 -9.00
CA ALA A 199 -12.90 -27.10 -9.97
C ALA A 199 -13.91 -26.47 -10.96
N SER A 200 -14.93 -27.23 -11.38
CA SER A 200 -15.97 -26.74 -12.29
C SER A 200 -16.91 -25.75 -11.61
N VAL A 201 -17.31 -26.00 -10.35
CA VAL A 201 -18.13 -25.07 -9.57
C VAL A 201 -17.38 -23.76 -9.33
N THR A 202 -16.12 -23.84 -8.91
CA THR A 202 -15.31 -22.63 -8.67
C THR A 202 -14.99 -21.88 -9.96
N LEU A 203 -14.81 -22.58 -11.10
CA LEU A 203 -14.68 -21.98 -12.43
C LEU A 203 -15.97 -21.28 -12.86
N LEU A 204 -17.13 -21.90 -12.63
CA LEU A 204 -18.43 -21.30 -12.92
C LEU A 204 -18.62 -20.01 -12.12
N LEU A 205 -18.41 -20.06 -10.80
CA LEU A 205 -18.57 -18.91 -9.92
C LEU A 205 -17.64 -17.75 -10.29
N THR A 206 -16.37 -18.04 -10.58
CA THR A 206 -15.40 -17.01 -11.01
C THR A 206 -15.74 -16.44 -12.39
N THR A 207 -16.21 -17.27 -13.32
CA THR A 207 -16.67 -16.82 -14.65
C THR A 207 -17.90 -15.94 -14.55
N LEU A 208 -18.90 -16.33 -13.74
CA LEU A 208 -20.09 -15.53 -13.48
C LEU A 208 -19.74 -14.19 -12.82
N LEU A 209 -18.80 -14.18 -11.87
CA LEU A 209 -18.32 -12.94 -11.27
C LEU A 209 -17.62 -12.04 -12.29
N ARG A 210 -16.76 -12.59 -13.16
CA ARG A 210 -16.10 -11.84 -14.25
C ARG A 210 -17.13 -11.24 -15.21
N LEU A 211 -18.15 -12.02 -15.59
CA LEU A 211 -19.22 -11.55 -16.46
C LEU A 211 -20.06 -10.46 -15.78
N ALA A 212 -20.44 -10.65 -14.51
CA ALA A 212 -21.15 -9.63 -13.74
C ALA A 212 -20.32 -8.36 -13.58
N ALA A 213 -19.01 -8.48 -13.34
CA ALA A 213 -18.09 -7.36 -13.26
C ALA A 213 -17.97 -6.62 -14.60
N LEU A 214 -17.88 -7.35 -15.72
CA LEU A 214 -17.90 -6.77 -17.07
C LEU A 214 -19.19 -5.99 -17.31
N ILE A 215 -20.35 -6.62 -17.08
CA ILE A 215 -21.67 -5.98 -17.26
C ILE A 215 -21.75 -4.72 -16.39
N ALA A 216 -21.35 -4.79 -15.12
CA ALA A 216 -21.35 -3.65 -14.21
C ALA A 216 -20.39 -2.55 -14.68
N ALA A 217 -19.19 -2.91 -15.18
CA ALA A 217 -18.19 -1.98 -15.67
C ALA A 217 -18.58 -1.30 -17.00
N LEU A 218 -19.43 -1.93 -17.81
CA LEU A 218 -19.98 -1.36 -19.05
C LEU A 218 -21.16 -0.40 -18.79
N ARG A 219 -21.82 -0.49 -17.63
CA ARG A 219 -22.87 0.46 -17.29
C ARG A 219 -22.31 1.89 -17.26
N PRO A 220 -23.02 2.88 -17.80
CA PRO A 220 -22.61 4.28 -17.73
C PRO A 220 -22.24 4.65 -16.29
N ALA A 221 -21.15 5.40 -16.12
CA ALA A 221 -20.90 6.02 -14.83
C ALA A 221 -22.05 7.02 -14.55
N PRO A 222 -22.52 7.14 -13.31
CA PRO A 222 -23.39 8.25 -12.94
C PRO A 222 -22.71 9.56 -13.36
N SER A 223 -23.49 10.54 -13.82
CA SER A 223 -22.98 11.87 -14.12
C SER A 223 -22.15 12.38 -12.94
N ALA A 224 -20.93 12.83 -13.21
CA ALA A 224 -20.12 13.42 -12.17
C ALA A 224 -20.87 14.63 -11.58
N PRO A 225 -20.91 14.78 -10.25
CA PRO A 225 -21.44 16.01 -9.68
C PRO A 225 -20.65 17.20 -10.24
N PRO A 226 -21.29 18.39 -10.37
CA PRO A 226 -20.59 19.57 -10.84
C PRO A 226 -19.35 19.81 -9.98
N PRO A 227 -18.26 20.32 -10.56
CA PRO A 227 -17.02 20.56 -9.82
C PRO A 227 -17.30 21.54 -8.68
N VAL A 228 -17.22 21.03 -7.44
CA VAL A 228 -17.29 21.86 -6.24
C VAL A 228 -15.90 22.47 -6.03
N PRO A 229 -15.77 23.81 -6.00
CA PRO A 229 -14.47 24.44 -5.80
C PRO A 229 -13.94 24.11 -4.41
N ILE A 230 -12.73 23.55 -4.37
CA ILE A 230 -12.04 23.27 -3.12
C ILE A 230 -11.32 24.55 -2.69
N LEU A 231 -11.91 25.26 -1.72
CA LEU A 231 -11.36 26.53 -1.22
C LEU A 231 -9.98 26.36 -0.59
N ARG A 232 -9.75 25.25 0.11
CA ARG A 232 -8.46 24.90 0.73
C ARG A 232 -8.12 23.45 0.43
N LEU A 233 -7.04 23.28 -0.32
CA LEU A 233 -6.48 21.97 -0.63
C LEU A 233 -5.89 21.34 0.65
N PRO A 234 -6.12 20.04 0.90
CA PRO A 234 -5.52 19.36 2.04
C PRO A 234 -4.05 19.04 1.78
N MET A 235 -3.28 18.91 2.86
CA MET A 235 -1.96 18.29 2.78
C MET A 235 -2.09 16.79 2.53
N VAL A 236 -1.26 16.27 1.62
CA VAL A 236 -1.17 14.87 1.24
C VAL A 236 0.24 14.37 1.57
N SER A 237 0.34 13.32 2.39
CA SER A 237 1.60 12.63 2.62
C SER A 237 1.70 11.42 1.72
N VAL A 238 2.80 11.26 0.99
CA VAL A 238 3.04 10.11 0.11
C VAL A 238 4.25 9.36 0.63
N MET A 239 4.07 8.09 0.97
CA MET A 239 5.16 7.21 1.40
C MET A 239 5.67 6.39 0.22
N VAL A 240 6.99 6.33 0.07
CA VAL A 240 7.67 5.47 -0.89
C VAL A 240 8.66 4.60 -0.14
N ALA A 241 8.39 3.30 -0.07
CA ALA A 241 9.26 2.36 0.64
C ALA A 241 10.39 1.90 -0.29
N LEU A 242 11.64 2.11 0.15
CA LEU A 242 12.84 1.80 -0.60
C LEU A 242 13.63 0.68 0.06
N HIS A 243 14.08 -0.30 -0.72
CA HIS A 243 14.93 -1.37 -0.20
C HIS A 243 15.89 -1.93 -1.25
N ARG A 244 17.19 -1.64 -1.10
CA ARG A 244 18.28 -2.01 -2.02
C ARG A 244 18.04 -1.52 -3.45
N GLU A 245 17.82 -0.21 -3.58
CA GLU A 245 17.38 0.46 -4.82
C GLU A 245 18.25 1.69 -5.14
N ASP A 246 19.55 1.56 -4.90
CA ASP A 246 20.56 2.58 -5.15
C ASP A 246 20.51 3.15 -6.59
N ASP A 247 20.24 2.30 -7.58
CA ASP A 247 20.14 2.72 -8.98
C ASP A 247 18.83 3.47 -9.35
N ILE A 248 17.78 3.33 -8.54
CA ILE A 248 16.42 3.82 -8.86
C ILE A 248 16.17 5.21 -8.27
N ALA A 249 16.84 5.58 -7.18
CA ALA A 249 16.58 6.83 -6.46
C ALA A 249 16.54 8.09 -7.36
N PRO A 250 17.50 8.35 -8.26
CA PRO A 250 17.44 9.53 -9.14
C PRO A 250 16.24 9.52 -10.10
N ARG A 251 15.81 8.33 -10.53
CA ARG A 251 14.66 8.18 -11.44
C ARG A 251 13.36 8.40 -10.72
N LEU A 252 13.23 7.83 -9.52
CA LEU A 252 12.09 8.05 -8.63
C LEU A 252 11.91 9.54 -8.35
N ILE A 253 12.98 10.24 -7.95
CA ILE A 253 12.92 11.69 -7.66
C ILE A 253 12.38 12.45 -8.87
N ARG A 254 12.92 12.22 -10.07
CA ARG A 254 12.42 12.87 -11.31
C ARG A 254 10.96 12.54 -11.63
N ARG A 255 10.47 11.34 -11.30
CA ARG A 255 9.07 10.96 -11.50
C ARG A 255 8.16 11.65 -10.49
N LEU A 256 8.56 11.73 -9.23
CA LEU A 256 7.82 12.43 -8.17
C LEU A 256 7.81 13.96 -8.37
N GLU A 257 8.88 14.54 -8.92
CA GLU A 257 8.94 15.96 -9.30
C GLU A 257 7.91 16.33 -10.38
N ARG A 258 7.46 15.39 -11.20
CA ARG A 258 6.42 15.63 -12.22
C ARG A 258 5.01 15.70 -11.64
N ILE A 259 4.82 15.34 -10.37
CA ILE A 259 3.52 15.47 -9.71
C ILE A 259 3.15 16.96 -9.64
N ASP A 260 2.01 17.28 -10.23
CA ASP A 260 1.40 18.60 -10.25
C ASP A 260 0.49 18.73 -9.02
N TYR A 261 1.06 19.23 -7.93
CA TYR A 261 0.36 19.58 -6.69
C TYR A 261 1.19 20.63 -5.93
N PRO A 262 0.59 21.56 -5.16
CA PRO A 262 1.35 22.54 -4.40
C PRO A 262 2.38 21.90 -3.47
N ARG A 263 3.66 22.29 -3.60
CA ARG A 263 4.79 21.67 -2.88
C ARG A 263 4.69 21.84 -1.36
N ASP A 264 4.09 22.93 -0.90
CA ASP A 264 3.82 23.18 0.51
C ASP A 264 2.67 22.33 1.09
N LEU A 265 1.90 21.64 0.23
CA LEU A 265 0.84 20.71 0.61
C LEU A 265 1.17 19.24 0.26
N LEU A 266 2.39 18.96 -0.20
CA LEU A 266 2.86 17.62 -0.52
C LEU A 266 4.03 17.24 0.39
N ASP A 267 3.85 16.17 1.18
CA ASP A 267 4.88 15.64 2.10
C ASP A 267 5.30 14.26 1.60
N VAL A 268 6.45 14.16 0.92
CA VAL A 268 6.95 12.88 0.43
C VAL A 268 7.94 12.27 1.42
N LEU A 269 7.65 11.06 1.88
CA LEU A 269 8.49 10.30 2.79
C LEU A 269 9.16 9.16 2.02
N LEU A 270 10.47 9.24 1.84
CA LEU A 270 11.30 8.16 1.31
C LEU A 270 11.73 7.27 2.47
N VAL A 271 11.10 6.10 2.61
CA VAL A 271 11.21 5.24 3.78
C VAL A 271 12.26 4.17 3.55
N VAL A 272 13.32 4.16 4.37
CA VAL A 272 14.47 3.24 4.25
C VAL A 272 14.75 2.52 5.56
N GLU A 273 15.22 1.29 5.48
CA GLU A 273 15.69 0.54 6.66
C GLU A 273 17.03 1.10 7.17
N GLU A 274 17.23 1.15 8.49
CA GLU A 274 18.47 1.63 9.11
C GLU A 274 19.73 0.94 8.57
N LYS A 275 19.63 -0.36 8.29
CA LYS A 275 20.73 -1.20 7.79
C LYS A 275 20.95 -1.11 6.27
N ASP A 276 20.16 -0.32 5.55
CA ASP A 276 20.32 -0.10 4.10
C ASP A 276 21.25 1.10 3.83
N SER A 277 22.54 0.93 4.10
CA SER A 277 23.54 2.00 3.98
C SER A 277 23.70 2.50 2.53
N ALA A 278 23.60 1.61 1.54
CA ALA A 278 23.75 1.96 0.13
C ALA A 278 22.63 2.92 -0.33
N THR A 279 21.37 2.56 -0.09
CA THR A 279 20.22 3.41 -0.46
C THR A 279 20.26 4.74 0.31
N ARG A 280 20.62 4.72 1.60
CA ARG A 280 20.78 5.94 2.41
C ARG A 280 21.86 6.88 1.85
N ALA A 281 23.01 6.34 1.44
CA ALA A 281 24.09 7.13 0.84
C ALA A 281 23.66 7.73 -0.51
N ALA A 282 22.96 6.95 -1.34
CA ALA A 282 22.43 7.42 -2.62
C ALA A 282 21.44 8.58 -2.43
N LEU A 283 20.53 8.48 -1.44
CA LEU A 283 19.59 9.56 -1.14
C LEU A 283 20.28 10.81 -0.58
N ALA A 284 21.27 10.66 0.30
CA ALA A 284 22.04 11.78 0.84
C ALA A 284 22.78 12.57 -0.26
N GLY A 285 23.28 11.90 -1.30
CA GLY A 285 23.96 12.53 -2.43
C GLY A 285 23.03 13.10 -3.51
N SER A 286 21.71 12.89 -3.43
CA SER A 286 20.78 13.19 -4.52
C SER A 286 20.23 14.62 -4.57
N GLY A 287 20.50 15.45 -3.54
CA GLY A 287 20.03 16.84 -3.50
C GLY A 287 18.50 16.96 -3.38
N LEU A 288 17.89 16.16 -2.50
CA LEU A 288 16.43 16.11 -2.33
C LEU A 288 15.84 17.51 -2.08
N PRO A 289 14.73 17.87 -2.75
CA PRO A 289 14.02 19.10 -2.43
C PRO A 289 13.37 18.98 -1.04
N GLN A 290 13.19 20.11 -0.36
CA GLN A 290 12.78 20.15 1.06
C GLN A 290 11.36 19.60 1.34
N TRP A 291 10.54 19.40 0.32
CA TRP A 291 9.22 18.75 0.42
C TRP A 291 9.30 17.21 0.31
N MET A 292 10.50 16.67 0.06
CA MET A 292 10.84 15.26 0.18
C MET A 292 11.80 15.06 1.37
N ARG A 293 11.59 14.01 2.16
CA ARG A 293 12.46 13.68 3.29
C ARG A 293 12.66 12.19 3.45
N VAL A 294 13.83 11.84 3.97
CA VAL A 294 14.19 10.45 4.25
C VAL A 294 13.73 10.08 5.66
N VAL A 295 12.98 8.99 5.77
CA VAL A 295 12.58 8.40 7.05
C VAL A 295 13.33 7.10 7.25
N VAL A 296 14.18 7.06 8.26
CA VAL A 296 14.97 5.87 8.61
C VAL A 296 14.19 5.04 9.62
N VAL A 297 13.76 3.85 9.21
CA VAL A 297 13.09 2.89 10.09
C VAL A 297 14.16 2.25 10.99
N PRO A 298 14.01 2.28 12.33
CA PRO A 298 14.95 1.63 13.25
C PRO A 298 15.06 0.13 12.95
N ASP A 299 16.13 -0.56 13.35
CA ASP A 299 16.18 -2.02 13.20
C ASP A 299 15.08 -2.73 14.02
N GLY A 300 14.59 -3.86 13.52
CA GLY A 300 13.49 -4.62 14.12
C GLY A 300 13.54 -6.11 13.77
N VAL A 301 12.57 -6.86 14.27
CA VAL A 301 12.49 -8.31 14.01
C VAL A 301 12.10 -8.56 12.55
N LEU A 302 11.20 -7.75 12.01
CA LEU A 302 10.77 -7.82 10.62
C LEU A 302 11.42 -6.73 9.77
N LYS A 303 11.63 -7.04 8.50
CA LYS A 303 12.13 -6.09 7.48
C LYS A 303 11.21 -6.15 6.26
N THR A 304 10.00 -5.63 6.43
CA THR A 304 8.91 -5.72 5.46
C THR A 304 8.39 -4.33 5.11
N LYS A 305 7.90 -4.17 3.88
CA LYS A 305 7.21 -2.94 3.41
C LYS A 305 6.10 -2.49 4.39
N PRO A 306 5.13 -3.32 4.81
CA PRO A 306 4.07 -2.89 5.73
C PRO A 306 4.57 -2.35 7.06
N ARG A 307 5.66 -2.91 7.61
CA ARG A 307 6.29 -2.38 8.83
C ARG A 307 6.88 -0.99 8.60
N ALA A 308 7.61 -0.81 7.51
CA ALA A 308 8.19 0.48 7.15
C ALA A 308 7.11 1.55 6.98
N LEU A 309 6.01 1.21 6.29
CA LEU A 309 4.85 2.09 6.13
C LEU A 309 4.16 2.40 7.47
N ASN A 310 4.02 1.43 8.37
CA ASN A 310 3.45 1.65 9.70
C ASN A 310 4.28 2.60 10.57
N TYR A 311 5.61 2.54 10.47
CA TYR A 311 6.50 3.47 11.15
C TYR A 311 6.39 4.88 10.57
N ALA A 312 6.47 5.00 9.23
CA ALA A 312 6.38 6.28 8.53
C ALA A 312 5.00 6.95 8.66
N LEU A 313 3.92 6.17 8.87
CA LEU A 313 2.57 6.70 9.07
C LEU A 313 2.49 7.67 10.27
N ASP A 314 3.20 7.38 11.37
CA ASP A 314 3.20 8.28 12.54
C ASP A 314 3.93 9.61 12.27
N LEU A 315 4.81 9.63 11.26
CA LEU A 315 5.54 10.82 10.83
C LEU A 315 4.83 11.61 9.73
N CYS A 316 3.83 11.04 9.06
CA CYS A 316 3.07 11.72 8.02
C CYS A 316 2.38 12.97 8.57
N ARG A 317 2.30 14.03 7.75
CA ARG A 317 1.66 15.31 8.10
C ARG A 317 0.30 15.49 7.44
N GLY A 318 0.07 14.83 6.32
CA GLY A 318 -1.15 14.94 5.51
C GLY A 318 -2.38 14.30 6.15
N SER A 319 -3.55 14.80 5.75
CA SER A 319 -4.85 14.18 6.08
C SER A 319 -5.21 13.02 5.14
N ILE A 320 -4.52 12.96 3.99
CA ILE A 320 -4.58 11.88 3.01
C ILE A 320 -3.18 11.24 2.98
N ILE A 321 -3.15 9.91 3.02
CA ILE A 321 -1.93 9.10 2.98
C ILE A 321 -1.88 8.33 1.67
N GLY A 322 -0.90 8.64 0.82
CA GLY A 322 -0.59 7.94 -0.42
C GLY A 322 0.52 6.91 -0.23
N VAL A 323 0.51 5.85 -1.02
CA VAL A 323 1.59 4.85 -1.10
C VAL A 323 2.00 4.66 -2.55
N TYR A 324 3.30 4.79 -2.80
CA TYR A 324 3.96 4.40 -4.05
C TYR A 324 5.08 3.38 -3.80
N ASP A 325 5.41 2.63 -4.84
CA ASP A 325 6.62 1.82 -4.95
C ASP A 325 7.73 2.59 -5.67
N ALA A 326 8.97 2.10 -5.57
CA ALA A 326 10.16 2.80 -6.03
C ALA A 326 10.21 2.97 -7.57
N GLU A 327 9.62 2.01 -8.29
CA GLU A 327 9.53 1.98 -9.74
C GLU A 327 8.30 2.70 -10.31
N ASP A 328 7.49 3.33 -9.48
CA ASP A 328 6.24 3.95 -9.92
C ASP A 328 6.48 5.26 -10.69
N ALA A 329 5.69 5.44 -11.73
CA ALA A 329 5.59 6.65 -12.54
C ALA A 329 4.15 7.16 -12.53
N PRO A 330 3.73 7.89 -11.48
CA PRO A 330 2.36 8.38 -11.36
C PRO A 330 2.04 9.45 -12.41
N GLU A 331 0.79 9.51 -12.83
CA GLU A 331 0.26 10.61 -13.66
C GLU A 331 0.44 11.97 -12.95
N PRO A 332 0.89 13.04 -13.64
CA PRO A 332 1.14 14.34 -13.03
C PRO A 332 -0.01 14.89 -12.17
N ALA A 333 -1.25 14.84 -12.68
CA ALA A 333 -2.42 15.39 -11.99
C ALA A 333 -3.07 14.45 -10.97
N GLN A 334 -2.44 13.30 -10.65
CA GLN A 334 -3.04 12.23 -9.85
C GLN A 334 -3.51 12.72 -8.46
N ILE A 335 -2.68 13.51 -7.77
CA ILE A 335 -3.01 14.00 -6.43
C ILE A 335 -4.22 14.95 -6.45
N HIS A 336 -4.33 15.81 -7.46
CA HIS A 336 -5.52 16.65 -7.64
C HIS A 336 -6.80 15.81 -7.85
N LYS A 337 -6.73 14.73 -8.63
CA LYS A 337 -7.86 13.80 -8.83
C LYS A 337 -8.26 13.12 -7.51
N VAL A 338 -7.28 12.66 -6.73
CA VAL A 338 -7.49 12.02 -5.41
C VAL A 338 -8.19 12.97 -4.45
N VAL A 339 -7.65 14.18 -4.30
CA VAL A 339 -8.19 15.22 -3.42
C VAL A 339 -9.61 15.59 -3.83
N THR A 340 -9.84 15.80 -5.13
CA THR A 340 -11.15 16.10 -5.67
C THR A 340 -12.15 14.98 -5.36
N ARG A 341 -11.74 13.73 -5.55
CA ARG A 341 -12.64 12.60 -5.31
C ARG A 341 -12.97 12.40 -3.84
N PHE A 342 -12.01 12.56 -2.93
CA PHE A 342 -12.30 12.53 -1.50
C PHE A 342 -13.14 13.73 -1.05
N HIS A 343 -13.02 14.89 -1.69
CA HIS A 343 -13.90 16.02 -1.39
C HIS A 343 -15.36 15.77 -1.81
N GLN A 344 -15.57 15.01 -2.89
CA GLN A 344 -16.90 14.63 -3.40
C GLN A 344 -17.55 13.44 -2.67
N ARG A 345 -16.87 12.86 -1.68
CA ARG A 345 -17.30 11.64 -1.00
C ARG A 345 -17.28 11.82 0.51
N GLY A 346 -18.18 11.13 1.20
CA GLY A 346 -18.22 11.15 2.65
C GLY A 346 -17.07 10.36 3.28
N PRO A 347 -17.04 10.28 4.63
CA PRO A 347 -16.02 9.56 5.38
C PRO A 347 -16.06 8.04 5.15
N GLU A 348 -17.18 7.48 4.66
CA GLU A 348 -17.32 6.06 4.33
C GLU A 348 -16.40 5.64 3.19
N VAL A 349 -16.06 6.53 2.26
CA VAL A 349 -15.02 6.28 1.26
C VAL A 349 -13.67 6.58 1.89
N ALA A 350 -13.02 5.53 2.39
CA ALA A 350 -11.76 5.62 3.11
C ALA A 350 -10.54 5.41 2.20
N CYS A 351 -10.72 4.75 1.06
CA CYS A 351 -9.63 4.41 0.15
C CYS A 351 -10.00 4.73 -1.30
N LEU A 352 -9.06 5.32 -2.03
CA LEU A 352 -9.06 5.46 -3.48
C LEU A 352 -7.90 4.66 -4.05
N GLN A 353 -8.21 3.74 -4.97
CA GLN A 353 -7.23 2.95 -5.70
C GLN A 353 -7.18 3.45 -7.14
N GLY A 354 -6.01 3.89 -7.60
CA GLY A 354 -5.79 4.18 -9.02
C GLY A 354 -5.50 2.92 -9.83
N VAL A 355 -5.31 3.11 -11.13
CA VAL A 355 -5.03 2.05 -12.09
C VAL A 355 -3.53 1.86 -12.23
N LEU A 356 -3.07 0.61 -12.14
CA LEU A 356 -1.71 0.26 -12.55
C LEU A 356 -1.67 -0.13 -14.04
N ASP A 357 -0.61 0.30 -14.72
CA ASP A 357 -0.32 -0.01 -16.11
C ASP A 357 1.20 -0.07 -16.31
N PHE A 358 1.68 -0.58 -17.43
CA PHE A 358 3.10 -0.80 -17.67
C PHE A 358 3.67 0.12 -18.75
N TYR A 359 4.84 0.69 -18.46
CA TYR A 359 5.60 1.45 -19.46
C TYR A 359 6.39 0.56 -20.42
N ASN A 360 6.74 -0.67 -20.02
CA ASN A 360 7.51 -1.63 -20.82
C ASN A 360 6.65 -2.74 -21.48
N SER A 361 5.38 -2.42 -21.79
CA SER A 361 4.38 -3.37 -22.29
C SER A 361 4.73 -4.08 -23.62
N ARG A 362 5.75 -3.62 -24.34
CA ARG A 362 6.17 -4.15 -25.66
C ARG A 362 7.48 -4.93 -25.64
N THR A 363 8.13 -5.08 -24.48
CA THR A 363 9.46 -5.69 -24.35
C THR A 363 9.50 -7.13 -24.86
N ASN A 364 8.61 -8.01 -24.39
CA ASN A 364 8.52 -9.39 -24.83
C ASN A 364 7.11 -9.98 -24.65
N TRP A 365 6.92 -11.27 -24.96
CA TRP A 365 5.63 -11.94 -24.81
C TRP A 365 5.08 -11.82 -23.38
N LEU A 366 5.92 -12.04 -22.36
CA LEU A 366 5.51 -12.00 -20.96
C LEU A 366 4.99 -10.62 -20.56
N SER A 367 5.70 -9.54 -20.92
CA SER A 367 5.26 -8.16 -20.65
C SER A 367 3.90 -7.83 -21.30
N ARG A 368 3.60 -8.40 -22.47
CA ARG A 368 2.32 -8.19 -23.17
C ARG A 368 1.18 -8.91 -22.45
N CYS A 369 1.39 -10.17 -22.07
CA CYS A 369 0.45 -10.93 -21.25
C CYS A 369 0.18 -10.25 -19.90
N PHE A 370 1.23 -9.78 -19.23
CA PHE A 370 1.14 -9.05 -17.96
C PHE A 370 0.30 -7.78 -18.11
N THR A 371 0.54 -7.01 -19.18
CA THR A 371 -0.24 -5.79 -19.49
C THR A 371 -1.71 -6.09 -19.77
N LEU A 372 -2.00 -7.15 -20.53
CA LEU A 372 -3.38 -7.58 -20.78
C LEU A 372 -4.10 -7.94 -19.48
N GLU A 373 -3.43 -8.71 -18.62
CA GLU A 373 -4.00 -9.13 -17.34
C GLU A 373 -4.34 -7.93 -16.45
N TYR A 374 -3.44 -6.94 -16.34
CA TYR A 374 -3.67 -5.73 -15.57
C TYR A 374 -4.72 -4.81 -16.19
N ALA A 375 -4.77 -4.71 -17.52
CA ALA A 375 -5.82 -3.99 -18.22
C ALA A 375 -7.19 -4.56 -17.87
N THR A 376 -7.34 -5.89 -17.90
CA THR A 376 -8.56 -6.57 -17.45
C THR A 376 -8.83 -6.34 -15.97
N TRP A 377 -7.84 -6.54 -15.11
CA TRP A 377 -8.01 -6.45 -13.66
C TRP A 377 -8.42 -5.05 -13.19
N PHE A 378 -7.63 -4.02 -13.52
CA PHE A 378 -7.84 -2.65 -13.04
C PHE A 378 -8.95 -1.89 -13.76
N ARG A 379 -9.26 -2.24 -15.02
CA ARG A 379 -10.25 -1.49 -15.82
C ARG A 379 -11.59 -2.19 -15.97
N ILE A 380 -11.66 -3.51 -15.72
CA ILE A 380 -12.90 -4.29 -15.81
C ILE A 380 -13.27 -4.89 -14.46
N ILE A 381 -12.40 -5.74 -13.91
CA ILE A 381 -12.75 -6.56 -12.75
C ILE A 381 -12.92 -5.69 -11.50
N LEU A 382 -11.90 -4.94 -11.07
CA LEU A 382 -12.00 -4.10 -9.87
C LEU A 382 -13.12 -3.04 -9.96
N PRO A 383 -13.28 -2.28 -11.04
CA PRO A 383 -14.41 -1.35 -11.17
C PRO A 383 -15.77 -2.06 -11.16
N GLY A 384 -15.86 -3.25 -11.76
CA GLY A 384 -17.06 -4.08 -11.71
C GLY A 384 -17.40 -4.54 -10.30
N LEU A 385 -16.42 -5.06 -9.55
CA LEU A 385 -16.59 -5.46 -8.14
C LEU A 385 -17.04 -4.28 -7.27
N ALA A 386 -16.44 -3.10 -7.47
CA ALA A 386 -16.80 -1.89 -6.75
C ALA A 386 -18.26 -1.48 -7.01
N ARG A 387 -18.71 -1.55 -8.27
CA ARG A 387 -20.10 -1.28 -8.66
C ARG A 387 -21.08 -2.34 -8.15
N LEU A 388 -20.65 -3.59 -8.01
CA LEU A 388 -21.41 -4.66 -7.36
C LEU A 388 -21.41 -4.55 -5.83
N GLY A 389 -20.68 -3.60 -5.25
CA GLY A 389 -20.59 -3.39 -3.80
C GLY A 389 -19.85 -4.50 -3.05
N LEU A 390 -19.02 -5.28 -3.75
CA LEU A 390 -18.22 -6.37 -3.21
C LEU A 390 -16.92 -5.87 -2.56
N VAL A 391 -16.26 -6.77 -1.81
CA VAL A 391 -14.95 -6.49 -1.23
C VAL A 391 -13.92 -6.27 -2.34
N ILE A 392 -13.07 -5.25 -2.18
CA ILE A 392 -12.04 -4.89 -3.15
C ILE A 392 -10.67 -5.24 -2.54
N PRO A 393 -9.97 -6.26 -3.04
CA PRO A 393 -8.56 -6.44 -2.70
C PRO A 393 -7.75 -5.30 -3.35
N LEU A 394 -6.95 -4.61 -2.53
CA LEU A 394 -6.14 -3.48 -2.99
C LEU A 394 -4.91 -3.95 -3.79
N GLY A 395 -4.36 -3.08 -4.63
CA GLY A 395 -3.31 -3.38 -5.61
C GLY A 395 -1.91 -2.89 -5.25
N GLY A 396 -1.55 -2.81 -3.97
CA GLY A 396 -0.18 -2.63 -3.46
C GLY A 396 0.43 -1.23 -3.58
N THR A 397 0.02 -0.47 -4.59
CA THR A 397 0.45 0.91 -4.85
C THR A 397 -0.67 1.72 -5.52
N THR A 398 -0.45 3.03 -5.68
CA THR A 398 -1.44 4.00 -6.16
C THR A 398 -2.68 3.99 -5.27
N LEU A 399 -2.40 3.93 -3.97
CA LEU A 399 -3.37 3.81 -2.91
C LEU A 399 -3.37 5.07 -2.08
N PHE A 400 -4.54 5.68 -1.94
CA PHE A 400 -4.73 6.87 -1.15
C PHE A 400 -5.79 6.63 -0.09
N PHE A 401 -5.45 6.89 1.16
CA PHE A 401 -6.31 6.65 2.30
C PHE A 401 -6.64 7.96 3.01
N ARG A 402 -7.86 8.07 3.54
CA ARG A 402 -8.10 9.01 4.63
C ARG A 402 -7.31 8.55 5.84
N ARG A 403 -6.44 9.41 6.36
CA ARG A 403 -5.55 9.07 7.48
C ARG A 403 -6.30 8.49 8.67
N ALA A 404 -7.41 9.12 9.08
CA ALA A 404 -8.18 8.70 10.24
C ALA A 404 -8.71 7.25 10.12
N ALA A 405 -9.18 6.85 8.93
CA ALA A 405 -9.64 5.48 8.70
C ALA A 405 -8.49 4.48 8.74
N LEU A 406 -7.35 4.82 8.11
CA LEU A 406 -6.15 3.98 8.11
C LEU A 406 -5.57 3.80 9.52
N GLU A 407 -5.49 4.87 10.31
CA GLU A 407 -5.03 4.82 11.70
C GLU A 407 -6.01 4.06 12.59
N GLY A 408 -7.32 4.24 12.41
CA GLY A 408 -8.35 3.50 13.13
C GLY A 408 -8.31 2.00 12.91
N LEU A 409 -7.83 1.56 11.74
CA LEU A 409 -7.61 0.14 11.42
C LEU A 409 -6.25 -0.41 11.86
N GLY A 410 -5.39 0.43 12.46
CA GLY A 410 -4.03 0.04 12.85
C GLY A 410 -3.05 -0.07 11.67
N GLY A 411 -3.34 0.53 10.52
CA GLY A 411 -2.43 0.51 9.36
C GLY A 411 -2.38 -0.84 8.63
N TRP A 412 -1.18 -1.27 8.26
CA TRP A 412 -0.92 -2.49 7.51
C TRP A 412 -0.51 -3.65 8.43
N ASP A 413 -0.88 -4.89 8.12
CA ASP A 413 -0.36 -6.03 8.87
C ASP A 413 1.10 -6.30 8.49
N ALA A 414 2.04 -5.97 9.38
CA ALA A 414 3.48 -6.08 9.15
C ALA A 414 3.96 -7.51 8.80
N HIS A 415 3.17 -8.51 9.16
CA HIS A 415 3.48 -9.93 8.98
C HIS A 415 2.87 -10.52 7.70
N ASN A 416 1.93 -9.82 7.06
CA ASN A 416 1.26 -10.30 5.85
C ASN A 416 2.09 -9.95 4.61
N VAL A 417 2.25 -10.92 3.70
CA VAL A 417 3.00 -10.73 2.45
C VAL A 417 2.19 -10.04 1.34
N THR A 418 0.88 -9.87 1.54
CA THR A 418 -0.02 -9.02 0.76
C THR A 418 -0.87 -8.19 1.73
N GLU A 419 -0.20 -7.23 2.38
CA GLU A 419 -0.80 -6.34 3.36
C GLU A 419 -1.94 -5.47 2.79
N ASP A 420 -1.90 -5.26 1.48
CA ASP A 420 -2.82 -4.47 0.68
C ASP A 420 -4.16 -5.16 0.50
N ALA A 421 -4.16 -6.42 0.05
CA ALA A 421 -5.35 -7.25 -0.08
C ALA A 421 -6.05 -7.43 1.28
N ASP A 422 -5.27 -7.66 2.33
CA ASP A 422 -5.75 -7.70 3.72
C ASP A 422 -6.40 -6.38 4.16
N LEU A 423 -5.72 -5.25 3.94
CA LEU A 423 -6.27 -3.94 4.29
C LEU A 423 -7.58 -3.65 3.54
N GLY A 424 -7.71 -4.07 2.28
CA GLY A 424 -8.95 -4.01 1.51
C GLY A 424 -10.11 -4.77 2.16
N VAL A 425 -9.83 -5.96 2.68
CA VAL A 425 -10.84 -6.77 3.40
C VAL A 425 -11.17 -6.13 4.76
N ARG A 426 -10.17 -5.64 5.51
CA ARG A 426 -10.40 -4.94 6.78
C ARG A 426 -11.23 -3.68 6.60
N LEU A 427 -10.96 -2.86 5.58
CA LEU A 427 -11.80 -1.70 5.24
C LEU A 427 -13.28 -2.10 5.10
N ALA A 428 -13.56 -3.14 4.31
CA ALA A 428 -14.93 -3.62 4.11
C ALA A 428 -15.56 -4.19 5.40
N ARG A 429 -14.80 -4.92 6.22
CA ARG A 429 -15.25 -5.46 7.52
C ARG A 429 -15.64 -4.37 8.52
N HIS A 430 -14.99 -3.21 8.44
CA HIS A 430 -15.24 -2.05 9.30
C HIS A 430 -16.18 -1.01 8.63
N GLY A 431 -16.91 -1.40 7.59
CA GLY A 431 -17.95 -0.58 6.97
C GLY A 431 -17.46 0.49 5.99
N TYR A 432 -16.15 0.57 5.75
CA TYR A 432 -15.58 1.48 4.77
C TYR A 432 -15.73 0.95 3.34
N ARG A 433 -15.65 1.88 2.39
CA ARG A 433 -15.69 1.64 0.95
C ARG A 433 -14.39 2.08 0.30
N THR A 434 -13.99 1.32 -0.70
CA THR A 434 -12.92 1.66 -1.63
C THR A 434 -13.55 2.03 -2.96
N GLU A 435 -13.06 3.09 -3.60
CA GLU A 435 -13.44 3.44 -4.97
C GLU A 435 -12.24 3.39 -5.91
N LEU A 436 -12.49 3.04 -7.17
CA LEU A 436 -11.50 3.07 -8.23
C LEU A 436 -11.48 4.46 -8.85
N LEU A 437 -10.30 5.04 -8.97
CA LEU A 437 -10.08 6.36 -9.55
C LEU A 437 -9.43 6.23 -10.92
N ASP A 438 -9.93 6.99 -11.89
CA ASP A 438 -9.39 7.01 -13.25
C ASP A 438 -8.11 7.87 -13.34
N THR A 439 -7.04 7.29 -12.82
CA THR A 439 -5.69 7.81 -12.87
C THR A 439 -4.73 6.64 -12.96
N VAL A 440 -3.65 6.80 -13.72
CA VAL A 440 -2.73 5.71 -14.05
C VAL A 440 -1.38 5.95 -13.40
N THR A 441 -0.82 4.89 -12.84
CA THR A 441 0.60 4.84 -12.45
C THR A 441 1.28 3.79 -13.32
N GLY A 442 2.36 4.20 -14.00
CA GLY A 442 3.18 3.32 -14.80
C GLY A 442 4.19 2.56 -13.93
N GLU A 443 4.24 1.24 -14.04
CA GLU A 443 5.23 0.39 -13.38
C GLU A 443 5.99 -0.48 -14.40
N GLU A 444 6.98 -1.26 -13.92
CA GLU A 444 7.73 -2.19 -14.76
C GLU A 444 7.15 -3.61 -14.72
N ALA A 445 6.71 -4.12 -15.88
CA ALA A 445 6.28 -5.49 -16.01
C ALA A 445 7.46 -6.44 -15.89
N ASN A 446 7.25 -7.56 -15.19
CA ASN A 446 8.24 -8.61 -15.12
C ASN A 446 8.40 -9.31 -16.48
N CYS A 447 9.61 -9.23 -17.03
CA CYS A 447 9.93 -9.78 -18.35
C CYS A 447 10.64 -11.14 -18.28
N ARG A 448 10.81 -11.75 -17.10
CA ARG A 448 11.52 -13.02 -16.91
C ARG A 448 10.66 -14.06 -16.19
N THR A 449 10.65 -15.30 -16.68
CA THR A 449 9.78 -16.38 -16.19
C THR A 449 9.98 -16.69 -14.70
N LEU A 450 11.23 -16.92 -14.25
CA LEU A 450 11.47 -17.28 -12.85
C LEU A 450 11.12 -16.13 -11.87
N PRO A 451 11.57 -14.88 -12.08
CA PRO A 451 11.09 -13.74 -11.31
C PRO A 451 9.56 -13.60 -11.31
N TRP A 452 8.91 -13.82 -12.45
CA TRP A 452 7.44 -13.77 -12.54
C TRP A 452 6.79 -14.80 -11.62
N ILE A 453 7.29 -16.06 -11.61
CA ILE A 453 6.77 -17.12 -10.72
C ILE A 453 6.95 -16.73 -9.25
N ARG A 454 8.11 -16.15 -8.89
CA ARG A 454 8.38 -15.68 -7.51
C ARG A 454 7.44 -14.57 -7.07
N GLN A 455 7.21 -13.59 -7.95
CA GLN A 455 6.28 -12.49 -7.69
C GLN A 455 4.85 -13.03 -7.48
N ARG A 456 4.39 -13.92 -8.37
CA ARG A 456 3.05 -14.49 -8.29
C ARG A 456 2.86 -15.45 -7.12
N SER A 457 3.89 -16.21 -6.75
CA SER A 457 3.81 -17.07 -5.57
C SER A 457 3.63 -16.25 -4.30
N ARG A 458 4.27 -15.07 -4.20
CA ARG A 458 4.07 -14.14 -3.08
C ARG A 458 2.63 -13.65 -3.01
N TRP A 459 2.04 -13.24 -4.14
CA TRP A 459 0.66 -12.77 -4.18
C TRP A 459 -0.35 -13.87 -3.80
N LEU A 460 -0.21 -15.05 -4.38
CA LEU A 460 -1.09 -16.19 -4.08
C LEU A 460 -0.96 -16.65 -2.63
N LYS A 461 0.26 -16.69 -2.10
CA LYS A 461 0.52 -16.97 -0.68
C LYS A 461 -0.18 -15.94 0.20
N GLY A 462 -0.08 -14.66 -0.12
CA GLY A 462 -0.76 -13.60 0.62
C GLY A 462 -2.29 -13.68 0.53
N TYR A 463 -2.86 -14.08 -0.61
CA TYR A 463 -4.28 -14.39 -0.73
C TYR A 463 -4.69 -15.55 0.18
N MET A 464 -3.88 -16.62 0.26
CA MET A 464 -4.12 -17.73 1.20
C MET A 464 -4.09 -17.24 2.65
N VAL A 465 -3.06 -16.46 3.03
CA VAL A 465 -2.89 -15.85 4.36
C VAL A 465 -4.11 -15.01 4.72
N THR A 466 -4.50 -14.09 3.84
CA THR A 466 -5.63 -13.18 4.02
C THR A 466 -6.94 -13.95 4.19
N TRP A 467 -7.20 -14.94 3.33
CA TRP A 467 -8.38 -15.79 3.46
C TRP A 467 -8.42 -16.52 4.80
N MET A 468 -7.31 -17.16 5.20
CA MET A 468 -7.25 -17.92 6.45
C MET A 468 -7.41 -17.03 7.69
N VAL A 469 -6.80 -15.83 7.71
CA VAL A 469 -6.93 -14.90 8.84
C VAL A 469 -8.38 -14.49 9.04
N HIS A 470 -9.05 -14.07 7.96
CA HIS A 470 -10.44 -13.61 8.05
C HIS A 470 -11.46 -14.74 8.25
N MET A 471 -11.12 -15.97 7.86
CA MET A 471 -11.93 -17.17 8.08
C MET A 471 -11.67 -17.87 9.42
N ARG A 472 -10.85 -17.31 10.32
CA ARG A 472 -10.72 -17.81 11.70
C ARG A 472 -12.05 -17.80 12.45
N ASP A 473 -12.87 -16.78 12.18
CA ASP A 473 -14.24 -16.66 12.68
C ASP A 473 -15.17 -16.30 11.51
N PRO A 474 -15.69 -17.29 10.78
CA PRO A 474 -16.52 -17.06 9.61
C PRO A 474 -17.89 -16.45 9.97
N ALA A 475 -18.40 -16.69 11.18
CA ALA A 475 -19.67 -16.11 11.65
C ALA A 475 -19.51 -14.60 11.89
N LEU A 476 -18.41 -14.18 12.51
CA LEU A 476 -18.07 -12.76 12.65
C LEU A 476 -17.88 -12.10 11.28
N LEU A 477 -17.10 -12.73 10.39
CA LEU A 477 -16.88 -12.20 9.04
C LEU A 477 -18.20 -12.05 8.28
N TRP A 478 -19.09 -13.04 8.35
CA TRP A 478 -20.43 -12.98 7.75
C TRP A 478 -21.25 -11.83 8.31
N ARG A 479 -21.25 -11.62 9.65
CA ARG A 479 -21.97 -10.52 10.28
C ARG A 479 -21.44 -9.15 9.86
N GLN A 480 -20.12 -9.00 9.72
CA GLN A 480 -19.47 -7.75 9.36
C GLN A 480 -19.65 -7.40 7.87
N LEU A 481 -19.52 -8.39 6.99
CA LEU A 481 -19.63 -8.17 5.54
C LEU A 481 -21.08 -8.23 5.02
N GLY A 482 -21.93 -9.03 5.67
CA GLY A 482 -23.20 -9.48 5.11
C GLY A 482 -23.02 -10.56 4.04
N ALA A 483 -24.12 -11.26 3.72
CA ALA A 483 -24.13 -12.43 2.83
C ALA A 483 -23.50 -12.15 1.45
N TRP A 484 -23.85 -11.03 0.84
CA TRP A 484 -23.41 -10.68 -0.52
C TRP A 484 -21.90 -10.45 -0.63
N ARG A 485 -21.34 -9.63 0.28
CA ARG A 485 -19.90 -9.36 0.31
C ARG A 485 -19.11 -10.58 0.80
N PHE A 486 -19.67 -11.39 1.70
CA PHE A 486 -19.07 -12.65 2.10
C PHE A 486 -18.96 -13.62 0.93
N ALA A 487 -20.02 -13.78 0.12
CA ALA A 487 -19.97 -14.59 -1.09
C ALA A 487 -18.91 -14.08 -2.09
N GLY A 488 -18.87 -12.77 -2.33
CA GLY A 488 -17.82 -12.16 -3.16
C GLY A 488 -16.42 -12.42 -2.63
N PHE A 489 -16.22 -12.35 -1.30
CA PHE A 489 -14.95 -12.70 -0.66
C PHE A 489 -14.57 -14.17 -0.90
N GLN A 490 -15.50 -15.13 -0.79
CA GLN A 490 -15.21 -16.53 -1.11
C GLN A 490 -14.85 -16.73 -2.58
N ILE A 491 -15.53 -16.04 -3.51
CA ILE A 491 -15.23 -16.16 -4.93
C ILE A 491 -13.85 -15.56 -5.24
N LEU A 492 -13.54 -14.37 -4.71
CA LEU A 492 -12.28 -13.68 -4.98
C LEU A 492 -11.06 -14.39 -4.40
N PHE A 493 -11.18 -14.97 -3.21
CA PHE A 493 -10.06 -15.63 -2.54
C PHE A 493 -10.10 -17.15 -2.73
N LEU A 494 -11.08 -17.85 -2.16
CA LEU A 494 -11.11 -19.32 -2.16
C LEU A 494 -11.26 -19.91 -3.56
N CYS A 495 -12.18 -19.39 -4.38
CA CYS A 495 -12.39 -19.93 -5.73
C CYS A 495 -11.18 -19.64 -6.61
N THR A 496 -10.64 -18.41 -6.60
CA THR A 496 -9.41 -18.07 -7.34
C THR A 496 -8.22 -18.95 -6.96
N LEU A 497 -7.99 -19.18 -5.66
CA LEU A 497 -6.91 -20.07 -5.19
C LEU A 497 -7.13 -21.51 -5.66
N SER A 498 -8.37 -22.00 -5.57
CA SER A 498 -8.74 -23.34 -6.08
C SER A 498 -8.49 -23.46 -7.58
N GLN A 499 -8.81 -22.44 -8.35
CA GLN A 499 -8.60 -22.43 -9.80
C GLN A 499 -7.13 -22.56 -10.17
N PHE A 500 -6.22 -21.82 -9.51
CA PHE A 500 -4.79 -21.96 -9.79
C PHE A 500 -4.23 -23.32 -9.35
N LEU A 501 -4.67 -23.86 -8.21
CA LEU A 501 -4.20 -25.15 -7.70
C LEU A 501 -4.71 -26.34 -8.55
N LEU A 502 -5.92 -26.24 -9.10
CA LEU A 502 -6.58 -27.31 -9.84
C LEU A 502 -6.55 -27.11 -11.36
N ALA A 503 -5.91 -26.06 -11.87
CA ALA A 503 -5.81 -25.81 -13.30
C ALA A 503 -5.27 -27.02 -14.10
N PRO A 504 -4.22 -27.75 -13.65
CA PRO A 504 -3.75 -28.92 -14.40
C PRO A 504 -4.78 -30.05 -14.53
N LEU A 505 -5.70 -30.18 -13.57
CA LEU A 505 -6.80 -31.14 -13.64
C LEU A 505 -7.85 -30.74 -14.67
N LEU A 506 -8.07 -29.44 -14.89
CA LEU A 506 -8.95 -28.97 -15.96
C LEU A 506 -8.26 -29.12 -17.33
N TRP A 507 -6.95 -28.88 -17.41
CA TRP A 507 -6.20 -29.04 -18.65
C TRP A 507 -6.05 -30.50 -19.09
N SER A 508 -6.17 -31.48 -18.20
CA SER A 508 -6.15 -32.89 -18.60
C SER A 508 -7.28 -33.23 -19.58
N PHE A 509 -8.36 -32.46 -19.62
CA PHE A 509 -9.45 -32.65 -20.59
C PHE A 509 -9.06 -32.29 -22.03
N TRP A 510 -7.95 -31.56 -22.25
CA TRP A 510 -7.44 -31.32 -23.61
C TRP A 510 -7.00 -32.59 -24.32
N ILE A 511 -6.69 -33.69 -23.60
CA ILE A 511 -6.36 -34.98 -24.23
C ILE A 511 -7.49 -35.49 -25.14
N ILE A 512 -8.73 -35.13 -24.85
CA ILE A 512 -9.91 -35.48 -25.66
C ILE A 512 -9.83 -34.83 -27.04
N ALA A 513 -9.32 -33.60 -27.14
CA ALA A 513 -9.12 -32.93 -28.42
C ALA A 513 -8.07 -33.62 -29.31
N PHE A 514 -7.21 -34.44 -28.72
CA PHE A 514 -6.23 -35.29 -29.42
C PHE A 514 -6.75 -36.72 -29.67
N GLY A 515 -8.04 -36.98 -29.45
CA GLY A 515 -8.66 -38.29 -29.68
C GLY A 515 -8.39 -39.33 -28.57
N MET A 516 -7.92 -38.91 -27.39
CA MET A 516 -7.68 -39.80 -26.25
C MET A 516 -8.85 -39.77 -25.26
N ASP A 517 -9.24 -40.93 -24.73
CA ASP A 517 -10.27 -41.02 -23.70
C ASP A 517 -9.78 -40.48 -22.35
N HIS A 518 -10.61 -39.69 -21.69
CA HIS A 518 -10.32 -39.22 -20.33
C HIS A 518 -10.73 -40.27 -19.29
N PRO A 519 -9.90 -40.62 -18.29
CA PRO A 519 -10.20 -41.68 -17.33
C PRO A 519 -11.55 -41.53 -16.58
N LEU A 520 -11.98 -40.29 -16.37
CA LEU A 520 -13.28 -40.00 -15.74
C LEU A 520 -14.49 -40.32 -16.61
N ALA A 521 -14.33 -40.51 -17.92
CA ALA A 521 -15.42 -40.91 -18.82
C ALA A 521 -16.08 -42.22 -18.38
N ASN A 522 -15.31 -43.13 -17.76
CA ASN A 522 -15.79 -44.45 -17.30
C ASN A 522 -16.78 -44.40 -16.14
N ILE A 523 -16.77 -43.31 -15.36
CA ILE A 523 -17.62 -43.16 -14.16
C ILE A 523 -18.64 -42.02 -14.29
N MET A 524 -18.58 -41.29 -15.40
CA MET A 524 -19.48 -40.18 -15.68
C MET A 524 -20.71 -40.68 -16.47
N PRO A 525 -21.92 -40.17 -16.17
CA PRO A 525 -23.11 -40.50 -16.95
C PRO A 525 -22.95 -40.18 -18.45
N GLY A 526 -23.67 -40.91 -19.31
CA GLY A 526 -23.63 -40.68 -20.76
C GLY A 526 -23.91 -39.22 -21.12
N GLY A 527 -23.03 -38.63 -21.93
CA GLY A 527 -23.16 -37.24 -22.41
C GLY A 527 -22.68 -36.15 -21.45
N SER A 528 -22.45 -36.42 -20.16
CA SER A 528 -21.98 -35.37 -19.23
C SER A 528 -20.57 -34.86 -19.56
N MET A 529 -19.73 -35.69 -20.19
CA MET A 529 -18.42 -35.28 -20.68
C MET A 529 -18.53 -34.19 -21.76
N GLY A 530 -19.45 -34.34 -22.71
CA GLY A 530 -19.69 -33.34 -23.76
C GLY A 530 -20.19 -32.01 -23.19
N TRP A 531 -21.11 -32.05 -22.22
CA TRP A 531 -21.58 -30.85 -21.52
C TRP A 531 -20.47 -30.16 -20.74
N LEU A 532 -19.59 -30.92 -20.09
CA LEU A 532 -18.45 -30.38 -19.35
C LEU A 532 -17.45 -29.67 -20.28
N LEU A 533 -17.15 -30.28 -21.44
CA LEU A 533 -16.29 -29.67 -22.46
C LEU A 533 -16.91 -28.39 -23.03
N LEU A 534 -18.21 -28.40 -23.35
CA LEU A 534 -18.92 -27.21 -23.80
C LEU A 534 -18.88 -26.10 -22.75
N PHE A 535 -19.05 -26.45 -21.48
CA PHE A 535 -18.91 -25.52 -20.36
C PHE A 535 -17.51 -24.91 -20.32
N PHE A 536 -16.44 -25.71 -20.37
CA PHE A 536 -15.06 -25.18 -20.39
C PHE A 536 -14.81 -24.25 -21.57
N LEU A 537 -15.23 -24.64 -22.78
CA LEU A 537 -15.12 -23.79 -23.97
C LEU A 537 -15.89 -22.46 -23.80
N ALA A 538 -17.10 -22.51 -23.25
CA ALA A 538 -17.87 -21.30 -22.97
C ALA A 538 -17.15 -20.37 -21.98
N THR A 539 -16.53 -20.93 -20.93
CA THR A 539 -15.76 -20.11 -19.96
C THR A 539 -14.53 -19.46 -20.58
N GLU A 540 -13.82 -20.16 -21.48
CA GLU A 540 -12.68 -19.62 -22.23
C GLU A 540 -13.12 -18.48 -23.16
N VAL A 541 -14.22 -18.66 -23.90
CA VAL A 541 -14.78 -17.60 -24.76
C VAL A 541 -15.15 -16.36 -23.95
N ILE A 542 -15.84 -16.52 -22.81
CA ILE A 542 -16.16 -15.40 -21.91
C ILE A 542 -14.88 -14.73 -21.41
N GLY A 543 -13.87 -15.51 -21.01
CA GLY A 543 -12.57 -15.00 -20.59
C GLY A 543 -11.88 -14.17 -21.68
N MET A 544 -11.88 -14.64 -22.92
CA MET A 544 -11.33 -13.91 -24.06
C MET A 544 -12.08 -12.60 -24.33
N LEU A 545 -13.42 -12.61 -24.28
CA LEU A 545 -14.23 -11.39 -24.46
C LEU A 545 -13.93 -10.34 -23.37
N VAL A 546 -13.81 -10.75 -22.11
CA VAL A 546 -13.43 -9.87 -21.00
C VAL A 546 -12.04 -9.27 -21.24
N ASN A 547 -11.08 -10.08 -21.70
CA ASN A 547 -9.72 -9.61 -22.00
C ASN A 547 -9.66 -8.67 -23.21
N LEU A 548 -10.47 -8.92 -24.25
CA LEU A 548 -10.59 -8.03 -25.41
C LEU A 548 -11.19 -6.67 -25.02
N GLU A 549 -12.17 -6.65 -24.13
CA GLU A 549 -12.69 -5.39 -23.59
C GLU A 549 -11.65 -4.67 -22.72
N GLY A 550 -10.88 -5.40 -21.90
CA GLY A 550 -9.74 -4.84 -21.17
C GLY A 550 -8.72 -4.17 -22.11
N LEU A 551 -8.37 -4.86 -23.21
CA LEU A 551 -7.49 -4.35 -24.26
C LEU A 551 -8.06 -3.10 -24.96
N ARG A 552 -9.38 -3.08 -25.22
CA ARG A 552 -10.06 -1.91 -25.79
C ARG A 552 -9.93 -0.68 -24.88
N ARG A 553 -10.02 -0.86 -23.55
CA ARG A 553 -9.90 0.24 -22.57
C ARG A 553 -8.49 0.84 -22.45
N ILE A 554 -7.47 0.15 -22.94
CA ILE A 554 -6.13 0.72 -23.10
C ILE A 554 -5.85 1.19 -24.53
N GLY A 555 -6.89 1.32 -25.37
CA GLY A 555 -6.77 1.82 -26.74
C GLY A 555 -5.98 0.90 -27.67
N TYR A 556 -6.03 -0.42 -27.48
CA TYR A 556 -5.31 -1.41 -28.29
C TYR A 556 -3.80 -1.13 -28.41
N ARG A 557 -3.16 -0.67 -27.33
CA ARG A 557 -1.69 -0.46 -27.26
C ARG A 557 -0.88 -1.71 -27.65
N ILE A 558 -1.50 -2.90 -27.62
CA ILE A 558 -0.97 -4.22 -27.98
C ILE A 558 -1.96 -4.93 -28.91
N SER A 559 -1.47 -5.86 -29.76
CA SER A 559 -2.31 -6.64 -30.68
C SER A 559 -3.31 -7.56 -29.96
N PRO A 560 -4.57 -7.69 -30.43
CA PRO A 560 -5.54 -8.66 -29.94
C PRO A 560 -5.08 -10.13 -30.04
N PHE A 561 -4.12 -10.44 -30.92
CA PHE A 561 -3.55 -11.80 -31.07
C PHE A 561 -2.93 -12.33 -29.77
N TRP A 562 -2.55 -11.46 -28.84
CA TRP A 562 -1.98 -11.88 -27.56
C TRP A 562 -3.04 -12.39 -26.58
N VAL A 563 -4.34 -12.14 -26.81
CA VAL A 563 -5.42 -12.60 -25.92
C VAL A 563 -5.51 -14.14 -25.87
N PRO A 564 -5.58 -14.88 -27.00
CA PRO A 564 -5.52 -16.35 -26.96
C PRO A 564 -4.24 -16.88 -26.33
N SER A 565 -3.11 -16.15 -26.46
CA SER A 565 -1.82 -16.59 -25.92
C SER A 565 -1.78 -16.63 -24.38
N LEU A 566 -2.75 -15.98 -23.69
CA LEU A 566 -2.86 -16.05 -22.23
C LEU A 566 -3.08 -17.50 -21.73
N HIS A 567 -3.64 -18.38 -22.56
CA HIS A 567 -3.79 -19.80 -22.22
C HIS A 567 -2.44 -20.47 -21.94
N PHE A 568 -1.37 -20.06 -22.63
CA PHE A 568 -0.01 -20.57 -22.42
C PHE A 568 0.76 -19.82 -21.31
N TYR A 569 0.23 -18.70 -20.84
CA TYR A 569 0.81 -17.90 -19.76
C TYR A 569 0.38 -18.40 -18.37
N PHE A 570 -0.89 -18.78 -18.20
CA PHE A 570 -1.42 -19.23 -16.91
C PHE A 570 -0.86 -20.56 -16.33
N PRO A 571 -0.24 -21.49 -17.10
CA PRO A 571 0.57 -22.57 -16.55
C PRO A 571 1.62 -22.13 -15.55
N LEU A 572 2.23 -20.96 -15.76
CA LEU A 572 3.18 -20.40 -14.80
C LEU A 572 2.50 -20.05 -13.46
N ALA A 573 1.23 -19.62 -13.49
CA ALA A 573 0.47 -19.28 -12.29
C ALA A 573 0.16 -20.52 -11.43
N ALA A 574 -0.10 -21.67 -12.07
CA ALA A 574 -0.27 -22.94 -11.37
C ALA A 574 1.02 -23.33 -10.62
N LEU A 575 2.18 -23.24 -11.28
CA LEU A 575 3.49 -23.46 -10.63
C LEU A 575 3.73 -22.49 -9.47
N ALA A 576 3.38 -21.22 -9.66
CA ALA A 576 3.45 -20.21 -8.61
C ALA A 576 2.54 -20.54 -7.41
N SER A 577 1.36 -21.12 -7.65
CA SER A 577 0.42 -21.54 -6.59
C SER A 577 0.95 -22.71 -5.75
N TYR A 578 1.63 -23.68 -6.37
CA TYR A 578 2.26 -24.79 -5.65
C TYR A 578 3.46 -24.31 -4.82
N LYS A 579 4.28 -23.42 -5.37
CA LYS A 579 5.34 -22.75 -4.61
C LYS A 579 4.75 -21.95 -3.43
N ALA A 580 3.67 -21.22 -3.64
CA ALA A 580 2.98 -20.46 -2.59
C ALA A 580 2.51 -21.38 -1.45
N LEU A 581 1.87 -22.49 -1.77
CA LEU A 581 1.38 -23.47 -0.79
C LEU A 581 2.53 -24.10 0.01
N TRP A 582 3.63 -24.44 -0.66
CA TRP A 582 4.84 -24.93 -0.02
C TRP A 582 5.45 -23.91 0.95
N GLU A 583 5.62 -22.66 0.51
CA GLU A 583 6.17 -21.59 1.33
C GLU A 583 5.25 -21.19 2.48
N LEU A 584 3.94 -21.27 2.30
CA LEU A 584 2.97 -21.01 3.35
C LEU A 584 3.18 -21.95 4.54
N VAL A 585 3.46 -23.23 4.28
CA VAL A 585 3.66 -24.25 5.34
C VAL A 585 5.05 -24.13 5.97
N LEU A 586 6.10 -24.01 5.16
CA LEU A 586 7.48 -24.12 5.66
C LEU A 586 8.15 -22.77 5.98
N ARG A 587 7.70 -21.68 5.33
CA ARG A 587 8.31 -20.35 5.41
C ARG A 587 7.24 -19.25 5.36
N PRO A 588 6.28 -19.21 6.31
CA PRO A 588 5.08 -18.36 6.23
C PRO A 588 5.38 -16.86 6.10
N PHE A 589 6.46 -16.36 6.72
CA PHE A 589 6.84 -14.94 6.66
C PHE A 589 7.95 -14.63 5.63
N TYR A 590 8.38 -15.62 4.84
CA TYR A 590 9.41 -15.40 3.82
C TYR A 590 8.88 -14.55 2.65
N TRP A 591 9.69 -13.56 2.27
CA TRP A 591 9.43 -12.62 1.19
C TRP A 591 10.44 -12.82 0.05
N ASP A 592 9.98 -13.36 -1.07
CA ASP A 592 10.79 -13.59 -2.27
C ASP A 592 10.73 -12.36 -3.19
N LYS A 593 11.63 -11.39 -2.98
CA LYS A 593 11.65 -10.11 -3.71
C LYS A 593 12.14 -10.30 -5.15
N THR A 594 11.46 -9.66 -6.10
CA THR A 594 11.91 -9.51 -7.49
C THR A 594 12.71 -8.24 -7.65
N SER A 595 13.78 -8.28 -8.45
CA SER A 595 14.50 -7.07 -8.85
C SER A 595 13.80 -6.39 -10.03
N HIS A 596 13.63 -5.07 -9.91
CA HIS A 596 13.07 -4.16 -10.92
C HIS A 596 14.20 -3.23 -11.44
N GLY A 597 13.92 -2.43 -12.46
CA GLY A 597 14.84 -1.46 -13.08
C GLY A 597 15.60 -1.95 -14.32
N HIS A 598 15.32 -3.16 -14.82
CA HIS A 598 16.10 -3.80 -15.91
C HIS A 598 15.64 -3.35 -17.31
N PHE A 599 14.36 -2.98 -17.47
CA PHE A 599 13.72 -2.70 -18.75
C PHE A 599 13.04 -1.32 -18.76
N ASP A 600 13.54 -0.39 -17.98
CA ASP A 600 13.11 1.01 -17.99
C ASP A 600 13.47 1.67 -19.33
N PRO A 601 12.52 2.29 -20.05
CA PRO A 601 12.84 3.07 -21.24
C PRO A 601 13.79 4.21 -20.89
N LYS A 602 14.88 4.34 -21.67
CA LYS A 602 15.87 5.40 -21.51
C LYS A 602 15.30 6.79 -21.77
#